data_AF-A0A951GVD8-F1
#
_entry.id   AF-A0A951GVD8-F1
#
_cell.length_a   1.000
_cell.length_b   1.000
_cell.length_c   1.000
_cell.angle_alpha   90.00
_cell.angle_beta   90.00
_cell.angle_gamma   90.00
#
_symmetry.space_group_name_H-M   'P 1'
#
loop_
_entity.id
_entity.type
_entity.pdbx_description
1 polymer ?
#
loop_
_entity_poly.entity_id
_entity_poly.type
_entity_poly.pdbx_seq_one_letter_code
_entity_poly.pdbx_strand_id
1 'polypeptide(L)'
;MTMIDALVRFPGAVVFVDCDTYFLRPPGELFDIGAGRSRLHILEARLLESGTATDRALSDVIAQHRFHDISGGTLDISPDAAMWNSGVLGLHTIDASLMDEVLNLIDQMWPLVKCAPIDVHHVEQFATGYFLQRTAISESHHIVYHYWPESIRVPFRKRLPALLASVTDVAPPERAKLLYSARPRADYLPRLKIGVRTGLRRLGLRVPGTRSSA
;
A
#
# COMPACT_ATOMS: atom_id res chain seq x y z
N MET A 1 7.42 -0.46 16.21
CA MET A 1 6.63 0.80 16.25
C MET A 1 5.55 0.67 15.19
N THR A 2 4.28 0.73 15.59
CA THR A 2 3.15 0.72 14.66
C THR A 2 2.91 2.15 14.13
N MET A 3 2.13 2.29 13.06
CA MET A 3 1.75 3.62 12.55
C MET A 3 1.03 4.47 13.61
N ILE A 4 0.16 3.85 14.41
CA ILE A 4 -0.55 4.52 15.52
C ILE A 4 0.44 5.05 16.56
N ASP A 5 1.40 4.24 17.00
CA ASP A 5 2.43 4.66 17.95
C ASP A 5 3.28 5.82 17.39
N ALA A 6 3.59 5.80 16.09
CA ALA A 6 4.29 6.89 15.43
C ALA A 6 3.47 8.18 15.37
N LEU A 7 2.16 8.11 15.07
CA LEU A 7 1.25 9.26 15.03
C LEU A 7 1.04 9.89 16.43
N VAL A 8 1.11 9.09 17.50
CA VAL A 8 1.05 9.61 18.87
C VAL A 8 2.36 10.32 19.26
N ARG A 9 3.51 9.79 18.83
CA ARG A 9 4.83 10.29 19.24
C ARG A 9 5.32 11.48 18.44
N PHE A 10 5.00 11.53 17.15
CA PHE A 10 5.57 12.50 16.21
C PHE A 10 4.46 13.42 15.68
N PRO A 11 4.36 14.68 16.18
CA PRO A 11 3.35 15.61 15.71
C PRO A 11 3.56 15.95 14.23
N GLY A 12 2.47 16.09 13.48
CA GLY A 12 2.50 16.47 12.06
C GLY A 12 2.29 15.30 11.11
N ALA A 13 3.04 15.26 10.01
CA ALA A 13 2.94 14.21 9.01
C ALA A 13 3.85 13.02 9.35
N VAL A 14 3.27 11.82 9.37
CA VAL A 14 3.98 10.55 9.55
C VAL A 14 3.82 9.72 8.29
N VAL A 15 4.91 9.10 7.83
CA VAL A 15 4.90 8.22 6.66
C VAL A 15 5.53 6.88 7.00
N PHE A 16 4.77 5.83 6.75
CA PHE A 16 5.23 4.44 6.71
C PHE A 16 5.57 4.07 5.27
N VAL A 17 6.68 3.34 5.10
CA VAL A 17 7.16 2.83 3.81
C VAL A 17 7.62 1.39 4.00
N ASP A 18 7.19 0.50 3.11
CA ASP A 18 7.60 -0.91 3.13
C ASP A 18 9.10 -1.09 2.90
N CYS A 19 9.66 -2.15 3.48
CA CYS A 19 11.10 -2.46 3.40
C CYS A 19 11.56 -2.94 2.02
N ASP A 20 10.64 -3.38 1.15
CA ASP A 20 10.89 -3.78 -0.23
C ASP A 20 10.60 -2.64 -1.22
N THR A 21 11.05 -1.44 -0.87
CA THR A 21 10.93 -0.23 -1.68
C THR A 21 12.26 0.46 -1.91
N TYR A 22 12.30 1.39 -2.88
CA TYR A 22 13.35 2.40 -2.98
C TYR A 22 12.80 3.72 -3.51
N PHE A 23 13.46 4.83 -3.18
CA PHE A 23 13.03 6.17 -3.58
C PHE A 23 13.46 6.50 -5.02
N LEU A 24 12.50 6.94 -5.85
CA LEU A 24 12.70 7.50 -7.19
C LEU A 24 12.97 9.01 -7.16
N ARG A 25 12.51 9.69 -6.10
CA ARG A 25 12.61 11.13 -5.85
C ARG A 25 13.00 11.40 -4.39
N PRO A 26 13.37 12.63 -4.01
CA PRO A 26 13.64 12.95 -2.62
C PRO A 26 12.50 12.50 -1.68
N PRO A 27 12.79 11.76 -0.60
CA PRO A 27 11.77 11.22 0.31
C PRO A 27 10.96 12.31 1.02
N GLY A 28 11.48 13.54 1.10
CA GLY A 28 10.76 14.70 1.62
C GLY A 28 9.45 14.99 0.89
N GLU A 29 9.34 14.63 -0.40
CA GLU A 29 8.09 14.79 -1.18
C GLU A 29 6.95 13.92 -0.63
N LEU A 30 7.22 12.88 0.17
CA LEU A 30 6.18 12.08 0.81
C LEU A 30 5.41 12.84 1.89
N PHE A 31 6.00 13.89 2.47
CA PHE A 31 5.43 14.64 3.59
C PHE A 31 4.53 15.81 3.15
N ASP A 32 4.17 15.93 1.88
CA ASP A 32 3.08 16.80 1.41
C ASP A 32 1.72 16.22 1.84
N ILE A 33 1.51 16.25 3.17
CA ILE A 33 0.41 15.67 3.94
C ILE A 33 -0.03 16.72 4.95
N GLY A 34 -1.33 16.86 5.15
CA GLY A 34 -1.94 17.77 6.12
C GLY A 34 -3.27 17.22 6.60
N ALA A 35 -3.99 17.95 7.45
CA ALA A 35 -5.31 17.53 7.91
C ALA A 35 -6.25 17.23 6.73
N GLY A 36 -6.90 16.06 6.76
CA GLY A 36 -7.78 15.59 5.69
C GLY A 36 -7.08 15.25 4.38
N ARG A 37 -5.74 15.17 4.34
CA ARG A 37 -4.94 14.79 3.17
C ARG A 37 -4.03 13.62 3.53
N SER A 38 -4.15 12.51 2.82
CA SER A 38 -3.32 11.33 3.05
C SER A 38 -2.49 10.96 1.81
N ARG A 39 -1.54 10.05 2.01
CA ARG A 39 -0.72 9.49 0.94
C ARG A 39 -0.80 7.97 0.96
N LEU A 40 -1.07 7.39 -0.19
CA LEU A 40 -0.99 5.94 -0.41
C LEU A 40 -0.07 5.67 -1.59
N HIS A 41 0.32 4.41 -1.82
CA HIS A 41 1.23 4.10 -2.90
C HIS A 41 0.59 4.30 -4.28
N ILE A 42 -0.43 3.49 -4.61
CA ILE A 42 -1.20 3.58 -5.85
C ILE A 42 -2.55 2.88 -5.70
N LEU A 43 -3.58 3.33 -6.42
CA LEU A 43 -4.81 2.56 -6.58
C LEU A 43 -4.58 1.38 -7.52
N GLU A 44 -4.53 0.15 -6.99
CA GLU A 44 -4.16 -1.05 -7.77
C GLU A 44 -5.30 -1.51 -8.68
N ALA A 45 -6.52 -1.62 -8.14
CA ALA A 45 -7.73 -2.02 -8.85
C ALA A 45 -8.96 -1.84 -7.94
N ARG A 46 -10.15 -2.15 -8.44
CA ARG A 46 -11.31 -2.51 -7.61
C ARG A 46 -11.37 -4.02 -7.42
N LEU A 47 -12.03 -4.49 -6.35
CA LEU A 47 -12.09 -5.92 -6.01
C LEU A 47 -12.65 -6.79 -7.15
N LEU A 48 -13.70 -6.35 -7.85
CA LEU A 48 -14.25 -7.12 -8.97
C LEU A 48 -13.46 -6.95 -10.27
N GLU A 49 -12.66 -5.88 -10.40
CA GLU A 49 -11.84 -5.59 -11.59
C GLU A 49 -10.54 -6.40 -11.62
N SER A 50 -9.96 -6.71 -10.46
CA SER A 50 -8.62 -7.33 -10.39
C SER A 50 -8.60 -8.75 -10.94
N GLY A 51 -9.72 -9.47 -10.84
CA GLY A 51 -9.88 -10.84 -11.27
C GLY A 51 -9.09 -11.87 -10.45
N THR A 52 -8.49 -11.48 -9.32
CA THR A 52 -7.77 -12.42 -8.45
C THR A 52 -8.74 -13.20 -7.56
N ALA A 53 -8.35 -14.42 -7.19
CA ALA A 53 -9.20 -15.25 -6.33
C ALA A 53 -9.28 -14.71 -4.90
N THR A 54 -8.20 -14.10 -4.40
CA THR A 54 -8.17 -13.44 -3.08
C THR A 54 -9.10 -12.22 -3.03
N ASP A 55 -9.15 -11.41 -4.08
CA ASP A 55 -10.00 -10.21 -4.11
C ASP A 55 -11.49 -10.59 -4.24
N ARG A 56 -11.79 -11.67 -4.97
CA ARG A 56 -13.14 -12.25 -5.00
C ARG A 56 -13.56 -12.75 -3.61
N ALA A 57 -12.70 -13.50 -2.93
CA ALA A 57 -12.98 -13.98 -1.58
C ALA A 57 -13.25 -12.82 -0.60
N LEU A 58 -12.47 -11.73 -0.69
CA LEU A 58 -12.70 -10.52 0.10
C LEU A 58 -14.02 -9.83 -0.26
N SER A 59 -14.34 -9.72 -1.55
CA SER A 59 -15.63 -9.21 -2.03
C SER A 59 -16.81 -10.03 -1.51
N ASP A 60 -16.70 -11.36 -1.50
CA ASP A 60 -17.74 -12.25 -1.00
C ASP A 60 -17.95 -12.06 0.51
N VAL A 61 -16.87 -11.95 1.28
CA VAL A 61 -16.93 -11.61 2.71
C VAL A 61 -17.65 -10.28 2.92
N ILE A 62 -17.33 -9.26 2.12
CA ILE A 62 -17.98 -7.95 2.19
C ILE A 62 -19.48 -8.05 1.88
N ALA A 63 -19.86 -8.80 0.85
CA ALA A 63 -21.25 -8.94 0.43
C ALA A 63 -22.13 -9.67 1.46
N GLN A 64 -21.55 -10.62 2.19
CA GLN A 64 -22.27 -11.52 3.11
C GLN A 64 -22.38 -10.99 4.54
N HIS A 65 -21.60 -9.97 4.91
CA HIS A 65 -21.51 -9.49 6.29
C HIS A 65 -21.87 -8.01 6.40
N ARG A 66 -22.01 -7.56 7.65
CA ARG A 66 -22.13 -6.14 8.00
C ARG A 66 -20.97 -5.81 8.92
N PHE A 67 -20.40 -4.63 8.70
CA PHE A 67 -19.30 -4.11 9.48
C PHE A 67 -19.75 -2.82 10.14
N HIS A 68 -19.11 -2.48 11.26
CA HIS A 68 -19.46 -1.34 12.06
C HIS A 68 -18.24 -0.45 12.30
N ASP A 69 -18.43 0.86 12.35
CA ASP A 69 -17.42 1.77 12.88
C ASP A 69 -17.31 1.64 14.41
N ILE A 70 -16.36 2.35 15.03
CA ILE A 70 -16.15 2.29 16.49
C ILE A 70 -17.38 2.79 17.26
N SER A 71 -18.18 3.67 16.67
CA SER A 71 -19.42 4.17 17.28
C SER A 71 -20.60 3.19 17.16
N GLY A 72 -20.42 2.06 16.48
CA GLY A 72 -21.45 1.06 16.21
C GLY A 72 -22.30 1.35 14.95
N GLY A 73 -21.99 2.42 14.23
CA GLY A 73 -22.64 2.77 12.97
C GLY A 73 -22.31 1.76 11.88
N THR A 74 -23.30 1.35 11.09
CA THR A 74 -23.07 0.40 9.98
C THR A 74 -22.23 1.04 8.88
N LEU A 75 -21.15 0.36 8.49
CA LEU A 75 -20.32 0.74 7.35
C LEU A 75 -20.97 0.29 6.05
N ASP A 76 -21.14 1.23 5.11
CA ASP A 76 -21.51 0.92 3.73
C ASP A 76 -20.25 0.57 2.94
N ILE A 77 -19.93 -0.72 2.88
CA ILE A 77 -18.76 -1.24 2.16
C ILE A 77 -19.25 -1.94 0.89
N SER A 78 -18.89 -1.38 -0.27
CA SER A 78 -19.19 -2.00 -1.55
C SER A 78 -18.37 -3.28 -1.76
N PRO A 79 -18.97 -4.39 -2.25
CA PRO A 79 -18.22 -5.57 -2.68
C PRO A 79 -17.23 -5.29 -3.83
N ASP A 80 -17.46 -4.21 -4.59
CA ASP A 80 -16.54 -3.73 -5.64
C ASP A 80 -15.63 -2.59 -5.12
N ALA A 81 -15.27 -2.58 -3.84
CA ALA A 81 -14.48 -1.50 -3.25
C ALA A 81 -13.08 -1.36 -3.86
N ALA A 82 -12.50 -0.16 -3.69
CA ALA A 82 -11.17 0.18 -4.18
C ALA A 82 -10.06 -0.50 -3.35
N MET A 83 -9.08 -1.08 -4.04
CA MET A 83 -7.85 -1.65 -3.46
C MET A 83 -6.67 -0.72 -3.70
N TRP A 84 -6.26 -0.03 -2.65
CA TRP A 84 -5.03 0.76 -2.62
C TRP A 84 -3.85 -0.11 -2.22
N ASN A 85 -2.66 0.12 -2.76
CA ASN A 85 -1.42 -0.49 -2.27
C ASN A 85 -0.97 0.23 -0.99
N SER A 86 -0.67 -0.54 0.06
CA SER A 86 -0.32 -0.03 1.40
C SER A 86 1.18 0.16 1.63
N GLY A 87 2.04 -0.15 0.65
CA GLY A 87 3.50 -0.05 0.84
C GLY A 87 4.05 1.37 0.98
N VAL A 88 3.18 2.37 0.81
CA VAL A 88 3.36 3.71 1.37
C VAL A 88 2.04 4.09 2.02
N LEU A 89 2.12 4.56 3.26
CA LEU A 89 0.99 5.07 4.03
C LEU A 89 1.43 6.35 4.72
N GLY A 90 0.83 7.48 4.37
CA GLY A 90 1.12 8.78 4.95
C GLY A 90 -0.14 9.41 5.54
N LEU A 91 -0.05 9.87 6.79
CA LEU A 91 -1.17 10.45 7.53
C LEU A 91 -0.71 11.59 8.44
N HIS A 92 -1.58 12.57 8.64
CA HIS A 92 -1.35 13.64 9.62
C HIS A 92 -1.89 13.24 10.99
N THR A 93 -1.24 13.66 12.08
CA THR A 93 -1.67 13.31 13.45
C THR A 93 -3.09 13.75 13.81
N ILE A 94 -3.61 14.79 13.16
CA ILE A 94 -5.02 15.23 13.32
C ILE A 94 -6.00 14.14 12.86
N ASP A 95 -5.63 13.34 11.87
CA ASP A 95 -6.47 12.28 11.30
C ASP A 95 -6.16 10.90 11.90
N ALA A 96 -5.39 10.85 13.00
CA ALA A 96 -4.90 9.59 13.59
C ALA A 96 -6.02 8.63 14.00
N SER A 97 -7.21 9.14 14.37
CA SER A 97 -8.37 8.32 14.71
C SER A 97 -8.87 7.44 13.56
N LEU A 98 -8.53 7.76 12.31
CA LEU A 98 -8.79 6.87 11.17
C LEU A 98 -8.06 5.54 11.32
N MET A 99 -6.93 5.50 12.05
CA MET A 99 -6.19 4.25 12.25
C MET A 99 -6.83 3.35 13.30
N ASP A 100 -7.53 3.91 14.27
CA ASP A 100 -8.35 3.13 15.20
C ASP A 100 -9.49 2.44 14.43
N GLU A 101 -10.14 3.18 13.52
CA GLU A 101 -11.18 2.64 12.65
C GLU A 101 -10.66 1.53 11.72
N VAL A 102 -9.44 1.70 11.18
CA VAL A 102 -8.79 0.66 10.39
C VAL A 102 -8.57 -0.60 11.21
N LEU A 103 -8.05 -0.49 12.44
CA LEU A 103 -7.88 -1.65 13.33
C LEU A 103 -9.22 -2.32 13.63
N ASN A 104 -10.24 -1.54 13.97
CA ASN A 104 -11.58 -2.04 14.25
C ASN A 104 -12.15 -2.85 13.06
N LEU A 105 -11.98 -2.37 11.83
CA LEU A 105 -12.41 -3.10 10.64
C LEU A 105 -11.56 -4.35 10.38
N ILE A 106 -10.24 -4.29 10.61
CA ILE A 106 -9.37 -5.48 10.52
C ILE A 106 -9.84 -6.55 11.51
N ASP A 107 -10.13 -6.20 12.75
CA ASP A 107 -10.58 -7.13 13.79
C ASP A 107 -11.91 -7.80 13.45
N GLN A 108 -12.82 -7.07 12.80
CA GLN A 108 -14.09 -7.65 12.30
C GLN A 108 -13.88 -8.55 11.08
N MET A 109 -13.03 -8.15 10.14
CA MET A 109 -12.83 -8.89 8.88
C MET A 109 -11.93 -10.12 9.04
N TRP A 110 -10.93 -10.06 9.92
CA TRP A 110 -9.89 -11.08 10.04
C TRP A 110 -10.44 -12.49 10.33
N PRO A 111 -11.36 -12.69 11.30
CA PRO A 111 -11.96 -14.01 11.54
C PRO A 111 -12.72 -14.52 10.32
N LEU A 112 -13.42 -13.64 9.60
CA LEU A 112 -14.26 -14.01 8.46
C LEU A 112 -13.42 -14.46 7.27
N VAL A 113 -12.34 -13.73 6.96
CA VAL A 113 -11.45 -14.11 5.86
C VAL A 113 -10.65 -15.37 6.17
N LYS A 114 -10.44 -15.72 7.45
CA LYS A 114 -9.80 -16.98 7.84
C LYS A 114 -10.71 -18.20 7.67
N CYS A 115 -12.03 -17.99 7.61
CA CYS A 115 -12.99 -19.01 7.23
C CYS A 115 -13.19 -19.12 5.70
N ALA A 116 -12.61 -18.21 4.92
CA ALA A 116 -12.69 -18.28 3.46
C ALA A 116 -11.83 -19.45 2.92
N PRO A 117 -12.20 -20.06 1.78
CA PRO A 117 -11.46 -21.17 1.19
C PRO A 117 -10.08 -20.76 0.63
N ILE A 118 -9.78 -19.47 0.58
CA ILE A 118 -8.55 -18.89 0.03
C ILE A 118 -7.97 -17.93 1.07
N ASP A 119 -6.66 -18.00 1.31
CA ASP A 119 -6.00 -17.13 2.27
C ASP A 119 -5.94 -15.68 1.77
N VAL A 120 -6.79 -14.83 2.34
CA VAL A 120 -6.80 -13.38 2.10
C VAL A 120 -5.79 -12.73 3.05
N HIS A 121 -4.65 -12.33 2.51
CA HIS A 121 -3.52 -11.80 3.26
C HIS A 121 -3.44 -10.26 3.27
N HIS A 122 -4.39 -9.56 2.63
CA HIS A 122 -4.32 -8.11 2.41
C HIS A 122 -5.50 -7.34 3.03
N VAL A 123 -6.08 -7.87 4.11
CA VAL A 123 -7.17 -7.20 4.86
C VAL A 123 -6.71 -5.85 5.41
N GLU A 124 -5.50 -5.76 5.95
CA GLU A 124 -4.92 -4.50 6.43
C GLU A 124 -4.88 -3.43 5.34
N GLN A 125 -4.38 -3.82 4.16
CA GLN A 125 -4.31 -2.95 3.00
C GLN A 125 -5.71 -2.46 2.58
N PHE A 126 -6.69 -3.36 2.56
CA PHE A 126 -8.07 -3.03 2.24
C PHE A 126 -8.67 -2.03 3.25
N ALA A 127 -8.62 -2.35 4.54
CA ALA A 127 -9.20 -1.54 5.60
C ALA A 127 -8.57 -0.13 5.61
N THR A 128 -7.26 -0.05 5.46
CA THR A 128 -6.50 1.21 5.33
C THR A 128 -7.02 2.04 4.16
N GLY A 129 -7.11 1.44 2.97
CA GLY A 129 -7.64 2.10 1.78
C GLY A 129 -9.10 2.53 1.94
N TYR A 130 -9.94 1.74 2.61
CA TYR A 130 -11.35 2.07 2.86
C TYR A 130 -11.50 3.32 3.75
N PHE A 131 -10.80 3.39 4.87
CA PHE A 131 -10.91 4.55 5.77
C PHE A 131 -10.23 5.80 5.23
N LEU A 132 -9.05 5.67 4.62
CA LEU A 132 -8.35 6.83 4.08
C LEU A 132 -9.04 7.48 2.89
N GLN A 133 -10.00 6.82 2.23
CA GLN A 133 -10.86 7.46 1.22
C GLN A 133 -11.72 8.60 1.79
N ARG A 134 -11.82 8.74 3.12
CA ARG A 134 -12.42 9.89 3.80
C ARG A 134 -11.53 11.15 3.75
N THR A 135 -10.30 10.99 3.29
CA THR A 135 -9.32 12.07 3.08
C THR A 135 -9.05 12.26 1.58
N ALA A 136 -8.44 13.38 1.21
CA ALA A 136 -7.88 13.56 -0.12
C ALA A 136 -6.59 12.73 -0.28
N ILE A 137 -6.72 11.53 -0.84
CA ILE A 137 -5.59 10.63 -1.09
C ILE A 137 -4.75 11.13 -2.27
N SER A 138 -3.44 11.10 -2.09
CA SER A 138 -2.45 11.32 -3.13
C SER A 138 -1.56 10.09 -3.32
N GLU A 139 -1.26 9.75 -4.58
CA GLU A 139 -0.43 8.58 -4.92
C GLU A 139 1.06 8.89 -4.80
N SER A 140 1.87 7.89 -4.45
CA SER A 140 3.33 8.04 -4.26
C SER A 140 4.18 7.12 -5.12
N HIS A 141 3.61 6.34 -6.04
CA HIS A 141 4.35 5.48 -6.98
C HIS A 141 5.37 6.20 -7.88
N HIS A 142 5.28 7.53 -7.97
CA HIS A 142 6.25 8.36 -8.69
C HIS A 142 7.42 8.84 -7.80
N ILE A 143 7.29 8.67 -6.48
CA ILE A 143 8.29 9.00 -5.44
C ILE A 143 8.95 7.73 -4.93
N VAL A 144 8.19 6.65 -4.77
CA VAL A 144 8.63 5.35 -4.23
C VAL A 144 8.32 4.27 -5.26
N TYR A 145 9.29 3.42 -5.54
CA TYR A 145 9.11 2.18 -6.29
C TYR A 145 8.94 1.02 -5.31
N HIS A 146 7.93 0.18 -5.49
CA HIS A 146 7.63 -0.95 -4.61
C HIS A 146 7.85 -2.28 -5.35
N TYR A 147 8.98 -2.95 -5.06
CA TYR A 147 9.42 -4.15 -5.77
C TYR A 147 8.83 -5.46 -5.21
N TRP A 148 7.65 -5.43 -4.59
CA TRP A 148 7.03 -6.57 -3.90
C TRP A 148 6.76 -7.83 -4.73
N PRO A 149 6.49 -7.78 -6.06
CA PRO A 149 6.20 -9.00 -6.80
C PRO A 149 7.34 -9.99 -6.72
N GLU A 150 6.99 -11.26 -6.50
CA GLU A 150 7.97 -12.30 -6.20
C GLU A 150 9.03 -12.46 -7.30
N SER A 151 8.65 -12.24 -8.56
CA SER A 151 9.55 -12.27 -9.72
C SER A 151 10.71 -11.27 -9.61
N ILE A 152 10.54 -10.18 -8.86
CA ILE A 152 11.57 -9.16 -8.62
C ILE A 152 12.17 -9.34 -7.22
N ARG A 153 11.30 -9.44 -6.20
CA ARG A 153 11.68 -9.49 -4.78
C ARG A 153 12.52 -10.71 -4.44
N VAL A 154 12.15 -11.90 -4.91
CA VAL A 154 12.83 -13.16 -4.54
C VAL A 154 14.27 -13.20 -5.09
N PRO A 155 14.53 -12.92 -6.38
CA PRO A 155 15.89 -12.84 -6.90
C PRO A 155 16.74 -11.75 -6.20
N PHE A 156 16.15 -10.59 -5.93
CA PHE A 156 16.86 -9.51 -5.25
C PHE A 156 17.24 -9.90 -3.82
N ARG A 157 16.30 -10.47 -3.04
CA ARG A 157 16.52 -10.95 -1.67
C ARG A 157 17.64 -11.99 -1.60
N LYS A 158 17.77 -12.88 -2.60
CA LYS A 158 18.87 -13.85 -2.67
C LYS A 158 20.25 -13.21 -2.82
N ARG A 159 20.34 -12.06 -3.51
CA ARG A 159 21.59 -11.32 -3.74
C ARG A 159 21.93 -10.34 -2.63
N LEU A 160 20.94 -9.92 -1.84
CA LEU A 160 21.08 -8.87 -0.84
C LEU A 160 22.17 -9.13 0.22
N PRO A 161 22.33 -10.35 0.80
CA PRO A 161 23.38 -10.58 1.80
C PRO A 161 24.80 -10.35 1.26
N ALA A 162 25.09 -10.83 0.05
CA ALA A 162 26.39 -10.63 -0.60
C ALA A 162 26.65 -9.14 -0.92
N LEU A 163 25.61 -8.43 -1.37
CA LEU A 163 25.68 -7.00 -1.63
C LEU A 163 25.92 -6.18 -0.35
N LEU A 164 25.26 -6.53 0.76
CA LEU A 164 25.46 -5.88 2.04
C LEU A 164 26.87 -6.16 2.59
N ALA A 165 27.35 -7.40 2.48
CA ALA A 165 28.69 -7.78 2.88
C ALA A 165 29.76 -6.99 2.11
N SER A 166 29.57 -6.77 0.80
CA SER A 166 30.53 -6.03 -0.04
C SER A 166 30.66 -4.54 0.28
N VAL A 167 29.78 -3.98 1.10
CA VAL A 167 29.78 -2.54 1.46
C VAL A 167 29.89 -2.29 2.96
N THR A 168 30.23 -3.32 3.75
CA THR A 168 30.28 -3.26 5.22
C THR A 168 31.18 -2.14 5.74
N ASP A 169 32.37 -2.00 5.13
CA ASP A 169 33.40 -1.03 5.52
C ASP A 169 33.30 0.32 4.76
N VAL A 170 32.27 0.48 3.92
CA VAL A 170 32.08 1.70 3.13
C VAL A 170 31.32 2.75 3.94
N ALA A 171 31.78 4.00 3.95
CA ALA A 171 31.11 5.10 4.65
C ALA A 171 29.64 5.26 4.24
N PRO A 172 28.71 5.66 5.14
CA PRO A 172 27.27 5.64 4.87
C PRO A 172 26.81 6.35 3.58
N PRO A 173 27.33 7.54 3.21
CA PRO A 173 26.91 8.21 1.96
C PRO A 173 27.28 7.43 0.71
N GLU A 174 28.46 6.81 0.68
CA GLU A 174 28.94 6.05 -0.47
C GLU A 174 28.27 4.66 -0.52
N ARG A 175 28.05 4.06 0.65
CA ARG A 175 27.25 2.84 0.82
C ARG A 175 25.85 3.00 0.23
N ALA A 176 25.18 4.12 0.54
CA ALA A 176 23.86 4.42 0.00
C ALA A 176 23.85 4.49 -1.53
N LYS A 177 24.85 5.14 -2.15
CA LYS A 177 24.99 5.20 -3.62
C LYS A 177 25.20 3.82 -4.23
N LEU A 178 26.10 3.02 -3.66
CA LEU A 178 26.40 1.67 -4.15
C LEU A 178 25.17 0.76 -4.07
N LEU A 179 24.50 0.71 -2.92
CA LEU A 179 23.28 -0.06 -2.74
C LEU A 179 22.16 0.41 -3.68
N TYR A 180 22.00 1.73 -3.83
CA TYR A 180 21.01 2.29 -4.75
C TYR A 180 21.32 1.92 -6.21
N SER A 181 22.58 1.89 -6.62
CA SER A 181 22.96 1.49 -7.98
C SER A 181 22.61 0.02 -8.29
N ALA A 182 22.66 -0.83 -7.27
CA ALA A 182 22.37 -2.26 -7.33
C ALA A 182 20.89 -2.63 -7.09
N ARG A 183 20.01 -1.63 -6.92
CA ARG A 183 18.56 -1.82 -6.70
C ARG A 183 17.91 -2.66 -7.82
N PRO A 184 16.83 -3.40 -7.52
CA PRO A 184 16.10 -4.12 -8.55
C PRO A 184 15.47 -3.13 -9.52
N ARG A 185 15.54 -3.44 -10.82
CA ARG A 185 14.91 -2.64 -11.86
C ARG A 185 13.76 -3.44 -12.44
N ALA A 186 12.58 -2.83 -12.51
CA ALA A 186 11.53 -3.36 -13.37
C ALA A 186 11.96 -3.26 -14.83
N ASP A 187 11.53 -4.22 -15.64
CA ASP A 187 11.51 -4.05 -17.08
C ASP A 187 10.69 -2.82 -17.45
N TYR A 188 11.02 -2.21 -18.60
CA TYR A 188 10.35 -1.01 -19.08
C TYR A 188 8.83 -1.21 -19.31
N LEU A 189 8.44 -2.42 -19.72
CA LEU A 189 7.07 -2.79 -20.07
C LEU A 189 6.08 -2.67 -18.88
N PRO A 190 6.36 -3.24 -17.69
CA PRO A 190 5.55 -3.02 -16.49
C PRO A 190 5.26 -1.55 -16.17
N ARG A 191 6.29 -0.68 -16.26
CA ARG A 191 6.15 0.76 -15.94
C ARG A 191 5.24 1.48 -16.93
N LEU A 192 5.38 1.17 -18.22
CA LEU A 192 4.50 1.72 -19.26
C LEU A 192 3.05 1.26 -19.06
N LYS A 193 2.83 -0.02 -18.75
CA LYS A 193 1.50 -0.58 -18.50
C LYS A 193 0.80 0.13 -17.33
N ILE A 194 1.52 0.45 -16.27
CA ILE A 194 0.97 1.21 -15.14
C ILE A 194 0.64 2.63 -15.56
N GLY A 195 1.55 3.34 -16.24
CA GLY A 195 1.29 4.70 -16.70
C GLY A 195 0.02 4.78 -17.55
N VAL A 196 -0.17 3.82 -18.48
CA VAL A 196 -1.38 3.71 -19.30
C VAL A 196 -2.61 3.42 -18.43
N ARG A 197 -2.57 2.44 -17.52
CA ARG A 197 -3.71 2.11 -16.63
C ARG A 197 -4.11 3.29 -15.75
N THR A 198 -3.14 3.95 -15.12
CA THR A 198 -3.38 5.12 -14.27
C THR A 198 -4.00 6.26 -15.09
N GLY A 199 -3.52 6.49 -16.31
CA GLY A 199 -4.11 7.47 -17.23
C GLY A 199 -5.57 7.14 -17.59
N LEU A 200 -5.84 5.90 -18.01
CA LEU A 200 -7.19 5.44 -18.37
C LEU A 200 -8.16 5.54 -17.17
N ARG A 201 -7.71 5.20 -15.95
CA ARG A 201 -8.53 5.33 -14.74
C ARG A 201 -8.84 6.77 -14.37
N ARG A 202 -7.89 7.69 -14.56
CA ARG A 202 -8.15 9.14 -14.41
C ARG A 202 -9.21 9.66 -15.39
N LEU A 203 -9.40 8.97 -16.51
CA LEU A 203 -10.48 9.23 -17.48
C LEU A 203 -11.79 8.49 -17.16
N GLY A 204 -11.87 7.79 -16.02
CA GLY A 204 -13.06 7.05 -15.60
C GLY A 204 -13.23 5.67 -16.24
N LEU A 205 -12.23 5.18 -16.99
CA LEU A 205 -12.30 3.88 -17.63
C LEU A 205 -11.89 2.76 -16.66
N ARG A 206 -12.67 1.67 -16.65
CA ARG A 206 -12.32 0.42 -15.95
C ARG A 206 -11.28 -0.35 -16.77
N VAL A 207 -10.15 -0.73 -16.17
CA VAL A 207 -9.05 -1.39 -16.89
C VAL A 207 -8.69 -2.73 -16.24
N PRO A 208 -9.22 -3.85 -16.77
CA PRO A 208 -8.97 -5.18 -16.23
C PRO A 208 -7.48 -5.46 -16.08
N GLY A 209 -7.07 -6.06 -14.97
CA GLY A 209 -5.69 -6.51 -14.84
C GLY A 209 -5.27 -6.84 -13.42
N THR A 210 -4.36 -7.80 -13.34
CA THR A 210 -3.71 -8.22 -12.09
C THR A 210 -2.93 -7.07 -11.45
N ARG A 211 -2.77 -7.14 -10.12
CA ARG A 211 -1.85 -6.27 -9.38
C ARG A 211 -0.44 -6.47 -9.96
N SER A 212 0.16 -5.42 -10.50
CA SER A 212 1.50 -5.44 -11.10
C SER A 212 2.39 -4.44 -10.38
N SER A 213 3.67 -4.76 -10.18
CA SER A 213 4.69 -3.90 -9.56
C SER A 213 4.67 -2.50 -10.15
N ALA A 214 4.69 -1.48 -9.29
CA ALA A 214 4.92 -0.07 -9.63
C ALA A 214 6.28 0.42 -9.16
#